data_AF-A0A8J7J277-F1
#
_entry.id   AF-A0A8J7J277-F1
#
_cell.length_a   1.000
_cell.length_b   1.000
_cell.length_c   1.000
_cell.angle_alpha   90.00
_cell.angle_beta   90.00
_cell.angle_gamma   90.00
#
_symmetry.space_group_name_H-M   'P 1'
#
loop_
_entity.id
_entity.type
_entity.pdbx_description
1 polymer ?
#
loop_
_entity_poly.entity_id
_entity_poly.type
_entity_poly.pdbx_seq_one_letter_code
_entity_poly.pdbx_strand_id
1 'polypeptide(L)'
;MEYVTCHLSDRITDEIADQRPHLLISHALTKAQAKDYLRETQINLILKPIADQLIDRLGRAEQIAAVLQTILTQLRGGTPQSMGYAGGNSLNLLLQLPVDIGGYDFSELTIWQAYLQDVKLHGMNFPGPI
;
A
#
# COMPACT_ATOMS: atom_id res chain seq x y z
N MET A 1 -9.36 -16.45 14.87
CA MET A 1 -8.24 -15.66 14.28
C MET A 1 -8.72 -14.61 13.28
N GLU A 2 -10.03 -14.48 13.02
CA GLU A 2 -10.59 -13.51 12.04
C GLU A 2 -10.78 -12.09 12.61
N TYR A 3 -10.86 -11.95 13.94
CA TYR A 3 -11.08 -10.66 14.60
C TYR A 3 -9.87 -9.70 14.58
N VAL A 4 -8.66 -10.24 14.68
CA VAL A 4 -7.43 -9.42 14.74
C VAL A 4 -7.17 -8.76 13.39
N THR A 5 -7.42 -9.48 12.30
CA THR A 5 -7.26 -8.95 10.95
C THR A 5 -8.31 -7.88 10.63
N CYS A 6 -9.57 -8.07 11.04
CA CYS A 6 -10.62 -7.06 10.83
C CYS A 6 -10.32 -5.73 11.55
N HIS A 7 -9.89 -5.79 12.82
CA HIS A 7 -9.56 -4.58 13.56
C HIS A 7 -8.29 -3.90 13.03
N LEU A 8 -7.32 -4.66 12.52
CA LEU A 8 -6.14 -4.08 11.88
C LEU A 8 -6.51 -3.36 10.57
N SER A 9 -7.33 -3.98 9.72
CA SER A 9 -7.80 -3.39 8.47
C SER A 9 -8.60 -2.10 8.69
N ASP A 10 -9.48 -2.09 9.69
CA ASP A 10 -10.25 -0.90 10.09
C ASP A 10 -9.33 0.24 10.53
N ARG A 11 -8.33 -0.06 11.37
CA ARG A 11 -7.34 0.92 11.82
C ARG A 11 -6.51 1.47 10.67
N ILE A 12 -6.04 0.64 9.75
CA ILE A 12 -5.28 1.08 8.58
C ILE A 12 -6.14 1.99 7.69
N THR A 13 -7.41 1.63 7.50
CA THR A 13 -8.37 2.44 6.74
C THR A 13 -8.53 3.82 7.38
N ASP A 14 -8.66 3.89 8.71
CA ASP A 14 -8.74 5.14 9.46
C ASP A 14 -7.47 5.98 9.36
N GLU A 15 -6.31 5.36 9.50
CA GLU A 15 -5.02 6.02 9.38
C GLU A 15 -4.77 6.60 7.99
N ILE A 16 -5.20 5.89 6.93
CA ILE A 16 -5.14 6.40 5.56
C ILE A 16 -6.09 7.59 5.40
N ALA A 17 -7.32 7.48 5.92
CA ALA A 17 -8.30 8.57 5.85
C ALA A 17 -7.84 9.83 6.61
N ASP A 18 -7.21 9.67 7.78
CA ASP A 18 -6.67 10.77 8.60
C ASP A 18 -5.27 11.24 8.15
N GLN A 19 -4.67 10.57 7.15
CA GLN A 19 -3.31 10.83 6.66
C GLN A 19 -2.23 10.67 7.75
N ARG A 20 -2.44 9.75 8.69
CA ARG A 20 -1.48 9.41 9.76
C ARG A 20 -1.02 7.96 9.61
N PRO A 21 -0.10 7.66 8.68
CA PRO A 21 0.25 6.29 8.29
C PRO A 21 1.17 5.55 9.31
N HIS A 22 0.86 5.53 10.60
CA HIS A 22 1.73 4.89 11.62
C HIS A 22 1.87 3.38 11.39
N LEU A 23 0.76 2.66 11.23
CA LEU A 23 0.75 1.23 10.95
C LEU A 23 1.25 0.92 9.54
N LEU A 24 0.93 1.78 8.59
CA LEU A 24 1.36 1.66 7.20
C LEU A 24 2.88 1.78 7.06
N ILE A 25 3.54 2.58 7.89
CA ILE A 25 5.02 2.69 7.96
C ILE A 25 5.62 1.53 8.76
N SER A 26 5.05 1.21 9.92
CA SER A 26 5.68 0.28 10.88
C SER A 26 5.47 -1.21 10.54
N HIS A 27 4.43 -1.58 9.80
CA HIS A 27 4.06 -2.98 9.55
C HIS A 27 3.86 -3.25 8.06
N ALA A 28 4.48 -4.31 7.55
CA ALA A 28 4.20 -4.81 6.19
C ALA A 28 2.83 -5.49 6.15
N LEU A 29 1.92 -5.03 5.27
CA LEU A 29 0.60 -5.62 5.08
C LEU A 29 0.68 -6.99 4.39
N THR A 30 1.68 -7.16 3.54
CA THR A 30 1.96 -8.41 2.85
C THR A 30 3.46 -8.69 2.87
N LYS A 31 3.83 -9.96 2.97
CA LYS A 31 5.22 -10.38 2.83
C LYS A 31 5.46 -10.79 1.39
N ALA A 32 6.14 -9.96 0.60
CA ALA A 32 6.41 -10.24 -0.81
C ALA A 32 7.16 -11.57 -1.02
N GLN A 33 8.02 -11.94 -0.05
CA GLN A 33 8.81 -13.18 -0.06
C GLN A 33 8.04 -14.44 0.38
N ALA A 34 6.75 -14.32 0.74
CA ALA A 34 5.93 -15.48 1.05
C ALA A 34 5.68 -16.34 -0.21
N LYS A 35 5.46 -17.65 -0.02
CA LYS A 35 5.01 -18.56 -1.10
C LYS A 35 3.73 -18.01 -1.74
N ASP A 36 3.57 -18.20 -3.05
CA ASP A 36 2.47 -17.62 -3.83
C ASP A 36 1.08 -17.82 -3.21
N TYR A 37 0.77 -19.04 -2.75
CA TYR A 37 -0.51 -19.33 -2.09
C TYR A 37 -0.74 -18.51 -0.80
N LEU A 38 0.32 -18.28 -0.02
CA LEU A 38 0.24 -17.55 1.24
C LEU A 38 0.13 -16.05 0.96
N ARG A 39 0.74 -15.57 -0.12
CA ARG A 39 0.59 -14.20 -0.60
C ARG A 39 -0.84 -13.93 -1.08
N GLU A 40 -1.39 -14.81 -1.91
CA GLU A 40 -2.77 -14.68 -2.38
C GLU A 40 -3.77 -14.70 -1.21
N THR A 41 -3.50 -15.52 -0.19
CA THR A 41 -4.26 -15.52 1.06
C THR A 41 -4.15 -14.16 1.77
N GLN A 42 -2.95 -13.59 1.89
CA GLN A 42 -2.76 -12.27 2.51
C GLN A 42 -3.43 -11.15 1.72
N ILE A 43 -3.39 -11.19 0.38
CA ILE A 43 -4.08 -10.21 -0.47
C ILE A 43 -5.60 -10.29 -0.20
N ASN A 44 -6.18 -11.48 -0.25
CA ASN A 44 -7.61 -11.67 -0.07
C ASN A 44 -8.11 -11.37 1.35
N LEU A 45 -7.31 -11.67 2.39
CA LEU A 45 -7.71 -11.49 3.79
C LEU A 45 -7.30 -10.13 4.40
N ILE A 46 -6.37 -9.40 3.78
CA ILE A 46 -5.84 -8.12 4.32
C ILE A 46 -6.03 -6.99 3.33
N LEU A 47 -5.43 -7.06 2.14
CA LEU A 47 -5.46 -5.92 1.19
C LEU A 47 -6.85 -5.67 0.63
N LYS A 48 -7.57 -6.73 0.24
CA LYS A 48 -8.92 -6.64 -0.34
C LYS A 48 -9.94 -6.01 0.62
N PRO A 49 -10.06 -6.43 1.90
CA PRO A 49 -10.97 -5.77 2.83
C PRO A 49 -10.57 -4.32 3.10
N ILE A 50 -9.28 -3.98 3.18
CA ILE A 50 -8.84 -2.58 3.33
C ILE A 50 -9.26 -1.75 2.11
N ALA A 51 -9.04 -2.26 0.90
CA ALA A 51 -9.43 -1.56 -0.33
C ALA A 51 -10.95 -1.34 -0.41
N ASP A 52 -11.75 -2.35 -0.05
CA ASP A 52 -13.21 -2.27 -0.01
C ASP A 52 -13.69 -1.24 1.03
N GLN A 53 -13.14 -1.27 2.25
CA GLN A 53 -13.43 -0.28 3.29
C GLN A 53 -13.01 1.14 2.90
N LEU A 54 -11.89 1.30 2.20
CA LEU A 54 -11.46 2.59 1.67
C LEU A 54 -12.44 3.11 0.60
N ILE A 55 -12.94 2.23 -0.27
CA ILE A 55 -13.96 2.59 -1.28
C ILE A 55 -15.28 2.98 -0.61
N ASP A 56 -15.73 2.25 0.40
CA ASP A 56 -16.93 2.60 1.17
C ASP A 56 -16.79 3.97 1.85
N ARG A 57 -15.61 4.25 2.42
CA ARG A 57 -15.38 5.44 3.24
C ARG A 57 -15.00 6.70 2.47
N LEU A 58 -14.13 6.57 1.46
CA LEU A 58 -13.62 7.70 0.66
C LEU A 58 -14.34 7.81 -0.70
N GLY A 59 -15.10 6.79 -1.10
CA GLY A 59 -15.82 6.75 -2.36
C GLY A 59 -14.95 6.27 -3.51
N ARG A 60 -14.38 7.19 -4.28
CA ARG A 60 -13.73 6.84 -5.57
C ARG A 60 -12.31 6.30 -5.37
N ALA A 61 -11.96 5.28 -6.15
CA ALA A 61 -10.60 4.74 -6.23
C ALA A 61 -9.53 5.82 -6.50
N GLU A 62 -9.85 6.82 -7.35
CA GLU A 62 -8.97 7.96 -7.62
C GLU A 62 -8.70 8.82 -6.38
N GLN A 63 -9.70 9.01 -5.51
CA GLN A 63 -9.54 9.79 -4.28
C GLN A 63 -8.65 9.05 -3.29
N ILE A 64 -8.83 7.74 -3.15
CA ILE A 64 -7.97 6.88 -2.33
C ILE A 64 -6.53 6.95 -2.85
N ALA A 65 -6.36 6.86 -4.17
CA ALA A 65 -5.05 6.94 -4.78
C ALA A 65 -4.37 8.31 -4.57
N ALA A 66 -5.13 9.40 -4.61
CA ALA A 66 -4.63 10.74 -4.29
C ALA A 66 -4.23 10.89 -2.82
N VAL A 67 -5.01 10.32 -1.88
CA VAL A 67 -4.66 10.30 -0.45
C VAL A 67 -3.38 9.50 -0.21
N LEU A 68 -3.24 8.31 -0.81
CA LEU A 68 -2.03 7.51 -0.72
C LEU A 68 -0.83 8.25 -1.32
N GLN A 69 -0.99 8.94 -2.45
CA GLN A 69 0.08 9.80 -2.98
C GLN A 69 0.45 10.92 -2.02
N THR A 70 -0.53 11.58 -1.42
CA THR A 70 -0.28 12.66 -0.46
C THR A 70 0.52 12.15 0.73
N ILE A 71 0.16 10.99 1.27
CA ILE A 71 0.92 10.31 2.32
C ILE A 71 2.36 10.02 1.86
N LEU A 72 2.54 9.45 0.67
CA LEU A 72 3.86 9.14 0.14
C LEU A 72 4.70 10.41 -0.04
N THR A 73 4.11 11.49 -0.57
CA THR A 73 4.76 12.80 -0.72
C THR A 73 5.16 13.41 0.63
N GLN A 74 4.35 13.26 1.68
CA GLN A 74 4.72 13.71 3.03
C GLN A 74 5.92 12.92 3.60
N LEU A 75 6.07 11.66 3.19
CA LEU A 75 7.19 10.81 3.59
C LEU A 75 8.42 11.00 2.68
N ARG A 76 8.27 11.58 1.49
CA ARG A 76 9.38 11.95 0.60
C ARG A 76 10.27 12.99 1.28
N GLY A 77 11.58 12.75 1.27
CA GLY A 77 12.57 13.56 1.97
C GLY A 77 12.84 13.16 3.43
N GLY A 78 12.08 12.20 3.97
CA GLY A 78 12.38 11.55 5.25
C GLY A 78 13.49 10.50 5.14
N THR A 79 13.96 9.98 6.28
CA THR A 79 14.91 8.86 6.28
C THR A 79 14.24 7.56 5.82
N PRO A 80 14.99 6.56 5.30
CA PRO A 80 14.44 5.24 4.96
C PRO A 80 13.68 4.58 6.12
N GLN A 81 14.09 4.83 7.37
CA GLN A 81 13.38 4.40 8.57
C GLN A 81 12.03 5.09 8.77
N SER A 82 11.90 6.36 8.36
CA SER A 82 10.65 7.11 8.42
C SER A 82 9.65 6.69 7.34
N MET A 83 10.15 6.19 6.21
CA MET A 83 9.32 5.68 5.12
C MET A 83 8.89 4.22 5.35
N GLY A 84 9.75 3.40 5.96
CA GLY A 84 9.42 2.03 6.40
C GLY A 84 8.76 1.19 5.31
N TYR A 85 7.61 0.59 5.64
CA TYR A 85 6.80 -0.21 4.71
C TYR A 85 5.76 0.59 3.93
N ALA A 86 5.68 1.92 4.12
CA ALA A 86 4.60 2.72 3.56
C ALA A 86 4.58 2.70 2.03
N GLY A 87 5.76 2.74 1.39
CA GLY A 87 5.88 2.65 -0.07
C GLY A 87 5.30 1.34 -0.62
N GLY A 88 5.70 0.21 -0.05
CA GLY A 88 5.24 -1.09 -0.52
C GLY A 88 3.77 -1.38 -0.20
N ASN A 89 3.32 -0.98 0.99
CA ASN A 89 1.92 -1.11 1.38
C ASN A 89 1.00 -0.26 0.51
N SER A 90 1.37 0.99 0.24
CA SER A 90 0.61 1.89 -0.62
C SER A 90 0.52 1.34 -2.04
N LEU A 91 1.63 0.87 -2.60
CA LEU A 91 1.62 0.29 -3.93
C LEU A 91 0.74 -0.98 -4.00
N ASN A 92 0.88 -1.89 -3.04
CA ASN A 92 0.06 -3.10 -3.00
C ASN A 92 -1.44 -2.78 -2.89
N LEU A 93 -1.82 -1.75 -2.14
CA LEU A 93 -3.21 -1.28 -2.05
C LEU A 93 -3.69 -0.66 -3.36
N LEU A 94 -2.88 0.20 -3.99
CA LEU A 94 -3.19 0.80 -5.28
C LEU A 94 -3.43 -0.25 -6.38
N LEU A 95 -2.68 -1.34 -6.36
CA LEU A 95 -2.86 -2.48 -7.26
C LEU A 95 -4.18 -3.24 -7.04
N GLN A 96 -4.81 -3.11 -5.88
CA GLN A 96 -6.13 -3.71 -5.62
C GLN A 96 -7.29 -2.78 -6.00
N LEU A 97 -7.02 -1.50 -6.26
CA LEU A 97 -8.03 -0.53 -6.63
C LEU A 97 -8.23 -0.53 -8.15
N PRO A 98 -9.47 -0.33 -8.66
CA PRO A 98 -9.74 -0.21 -10.08
C PRO A 98 -9.33 1.19 -10.60
N VAL A 99 -8.04 1.54 -10.49
CA VAL A 99 -7.46 2.82 -10.90
C VAL A 99 -6.25 2.59 -11.81
N ASP A 100 -6.10 3.44 -12.82
CA ASP A 100 -4.89 3.43 -13.65
C ASP A 100 -3.74 4.09 -12.89
N ILE A 101 -2.74 3.29 -12.52
CA ILE A 101 -1.55 3.76 -11.82
C ILE A 101 -0.40 4.12 -12.77
N GLY A 102 -0.61 4.04 -14.09
CA GLY A 102 0.45 4.17 -15.11
C GLY A 102 1.13 5.54 -15.16
N GLY A 103 0.56 6.57 -14.54
CA GLY A 103 1.12 7.92 -14.42
C GLY A 103 1.61 8.30 -13.03
N TYR A 104 1.57 7.38 -12.06
CA TYR A 104 1.94 7.68 -10.68
C TYR A 104 3.46 7.59 -10.52
N ASP A 105 4.05 8.66 -9.99
CA ASP A 105 5.47 8.70 -9.71
C ASP A 105 5.73 7.96 -8.39
N PHE A 106 6.43 6.84 -8.44
CA PHE A 106 6.97 6.14 -7.26
C PHE A 106 8.48 6.28 -7.15
N SER A 107 9.07 7.17 -7.97
CA SER A 107 10.47 7.53 -7.90
C SER A 107 10.81 8.05 -6.50
N GLU A 108 12.01 7.73 -6.01
CA GLU A 108 12.51 8.14 -4.68
C GLU A 108 11.78 7.52 -3.48
N LEU A 109 10.83 6.61 -3.70
CA LEU A 109 10.22 5.82 -2.63
C LEU A 109 11.03 4.53 -2.43
N THR A 110 11.49 4.27 -1.21
CA THR A 110 12.06 2.96 -0.90
C THR A 110 10.91 1.97 -0.74
N ILE A 111 10.78 1.06 -1.70
CA ILE A 111 9.69 0.09 -1.73
C ILE A 111 10.15 -1.21 -1.05
N TRP A 112 9.84 -1.33 0.25
CA TRP A 112 10.09 -2.56 1.01
C TRP A 112 8.89 -3.50 0.91
N GLN A 113 9.15 -4.79 0.64
CA GLN A 113 8.13 -5.85 0.61
C GLN A 113 6.94 -5.61 -0.35
N ALA A 114 7.11 -4.81 -1.42
CA ALA A 114 6.14 -4.82 -2.51
C ALA A 114 6.39 -5.99 -3.47
N TYR A 115 5.30 -6.56 -3.95
CA TYR A 115 5.37 -7.62 -4.95
C TYR A 115 5.13 -7.01 -6.34
N LEU A 116 6.23 -6.81 -7.08
CA LEU A 116 6.21 -6.21 -8.43
C LEU A 116 6.21 -7.24 -9.57
N GLN A 117 6.33 -8.54 -9.26
CA GLN A 117 6.58 -9.58 -10.27
C GLN A 117 5.38 -9.85 -11.20
N ASP A 118 4.15 -9.61 -10.76
CA ASP A 118 2.95 -9.88 -11.57
C ASP A 118 2.39 -8.65 -12.28
N VAL A 119 2.92 -7.46 -11.96
CA VAL A 119 2.43 -6.22 -12.57
C VAL A 119 3.35 -5.85 -13.73
N LYS A 120 2.81 -5.91 -14.95
CA LYS A 120 3.44 -5.26 -16.13
C LYS A 120 3.37 -3.75 -15.96
N LEU A 121 4.23 -3.20 -15.12
CA LEU A 121 4.36 -1.77 -14.88
C LEU A 121 5.10 -1.16 -16.07
N HIS A 122 4.37 -0.97 -17.16
CA HIS A 122 4.85 -0.19 -18.30
C HIS A 122 5.08 1.25 -17.85
N GLY A 123 6.33 1.61 -17.55
CA GLY A 123 6.75 3.01 -17.38
C GLY A 123 7.17 3.47 -15.99
N MET A 124 7.18 2.61 -14.96
CA MET A 124 7.64 3.02 -13.63
C MET A 124 9.14 2.80 -13.45
N ASN A 125 9.86 3.88 -13.14
CA ASN A 125 11.27 3.82 -12.79
C ASN A 125 11.41 3.53 -11.29
N PHE A 126 11.82 2.32 -10.93
CA PHE A 126 12.12 1.96 -9.54
C PHE A 126 13.63 2.07 -9.31
N PRO A 127 14.14 3.11 -8.63
CA PRO A 127 15.50 3.05 -8.11
C PRO A 127 15.52 2.01 -6.98
N GLY A 128 15.96 0.79 -7.30
CA GLY A 128 16.17 -0.25 -6.29
C GLY A 128 17.22 0.19 -5.26
N PRO A 129 17.14 -0.27 -4.00
CA PRO A 129 18.18 0.00 -3.03
C PRO A 129 19.48 -0.69 -3.46
N ILE A 130 20.60 0.04 -3.45
CA ILE A 130 21.96 -0.49 -3.53
C ILE A 130 22.34 -1.25 -2.26
#